data_AF-A0AA39S7K6-F1
#
_entry.id   AF-A0AA39S7K6-F1
#
_cell.length_a   1.000
_cell.length_b   1.000
_cell.length_c   1.000
_cell.angle_alpha   90.00
_cell.angle_beta   90.00
_cell.angle_gamma   90.00
#
_symmetry.space_group_name_H-M   'P 1'
#
loop_
_entity.id
_entity.type
_entity.pdbx_description
1 polymer ?
#
loop_
_entity_poly.entity_id
_entity_poly.type
_entity_poly.pdbx_seq_one_letter_code
_entity_poly.pdbx_strand_id
1 'polypeptide(L)'
;MELKTIVTCNQYFNALIVGDCAKEALQAFYNLEKGYKPTMSTYVTLISGYTHCDLYAEGIALYERLHKDKTIIPPIKFYGVAINLHYKSDMFDHAFTLIETMRVEPNMVVWNAILSASISVGQHDIVEVVIKNSLEEVNPRKRFGYGQDVSKILRGDEEL
;
A
#
# COMPACT_ATOMS: atom_id res chain seq x y z
N MET A 1 -6.41 -34.21 5.97
CA MET A 1 -6.93 -32.85 5.71
C MET A 1 -5.91 -31.89 6.30
N GLU A 2 -4.86 -31.61 5.51
CA GLU A 2 -3.63 -30.99 6.00
C GLU A 2 -3.84 -29.52 6.36
N LEU A 3 -3.16 -29.12 7.44
CA LEU A 3 -3.15 -27.79 8.02
C LEU A 3 -2.77 -26.75 6.95
N LYS A 4 -3.78 -26.05 6.43
CA LYS A 4 -3.61 -24.81 5.66
C LYS A 4 -2.98 -23.75 6.58
N THR A 5 -1.66 -23.72 6.68
CA THR A 5 -0.99 -22.60 7.34
C THR A 5 -1.15 -21.33 6.49
N ILE A 6 -1.16 -20.17 7.14
CA ILE A 6 -1.23 -18.86 6.47
C ILE A 6 -0.10 -18.72 5.42
N VAL A 7 1.06 -19.30 5.68
CA VAL A 7 2.21 -19.32 4.75
C VAL A 7 1.87 -20.08 3.47
N THR A 8 1.27 -21.27 3.58
CA THR A 8 0.80 -22.06 2.41
C THR A 8 -0.30 -21.31 1.64
N CYS A 9 -1.19 -20.61 2.35
CA CYS A 9 -2.24 -19.80 1.70
C CYS A 9 -1.66 -18.62 0.93
N ASN A 10 -0.67 -17.92 1.50
CA ASN A 10 0.00 -16.80 0.83
C ASN A 10 0.76 -17.23 -0.42
N GLN A 11 1.43 -18.38 -0.38
CA GLN A 11 2.09 -18.97 -1.55
C GLN A 11 1.07 -19.37 -2.64
N TYR A 12 -0.07 -19.95 -2.23
CA TYR A 12 -1.16 -20.30 -3.13
C TYR A 12 -1.77 -19.04 -3.80
N PHE A 13 -1.99 -17.96 -3.05
CA PHE A 13 -2.48 -16.70 -3.60
C PHE A 13 -1.51 -16.07 -4.60
N ASN A 14 -0.21 -16.03 -4.26
CA ASN A 14 0.80 -15.52 -5.20
C ASN A 14 0.85 -16.33 -6.49
N ALA A 15 0.75 -17.67 -6.40
CA ALA A 15 0.72 -18.53 -7.58
C ALA A 15 -0.52 -18.28 -8.46
N LEU A 16 -1.69 -18.08 -7.85
CA LEU A 16 -2.91 -17.76 -8.60
C LEU A 16 -2.84 -16.40 -9.29
N ILE A 17 -2.30 -15.39 -8.61
CA ILE A 17 -2.20 -14.04 -9.18
C ILE A 17 -1.21 -14.00 -10.35
N VAL A 18 -0.04 -14.64 -10.22
CA VAL A 18 0.96 -14.72 -11.29
C VAL A 18 0.46 -15.55 -12.48
N GLY A 19 -0.42 -16.53 -12.26
CA GLY A 19 -1.05 -17.34 -13.30
C GLY A 19 -2.18 -16.64 -14.07
N ASP A 20 -2.38 -15.34 -13.88
CA ASP A 20 -3.50 -14.56 -14.43
C ASP A 20 -4.89 -15.03 -13.95
N CYS A 21 -4.92 -15.78 -12.84
CA CYS A 21 -6.11 -16.29 -12.19
C CYS A 21 -6.54 -15.38 -11.02
N ALA A 22 -6.60 -14.08 -11.29
CA ALA A 22 -6.91 -13.04 -10.31
C ALA A 22 -8.26 -13.25 -9.62
N LYS A 23 -9.27 -13.63 -10.40
CA LYS A 23 -10.63 -13.88 -9.91
C LYS A 23 -10.66 -15.11 -9.01
N GLU A 24 -9.89 -16.13 -9.34
CA GLU A 24 -9.72 -17.35 -8.55
C GLU A 24 -9.00 -17.06 -7.24
N ALA A 25 -8.00 -16.15 -7.24
CA ALA A 25 -7.34 -15.71 -6.02
C ALA A 25 -8.31 -15.00 -5.06
N LEU A 26 -9.18 -14.12 -5.59
CA LEU A 26 -10.20 -13.44 -4.79
C LEU A 26 -11.26 -14.42 -4.27
N GLN A 27 -11.71 -15.35 -5.12
CA GLN A 27 -12.66 -16.39 -4.73
C GLN A 27 -12.08 -17.33 -3.66
N ALA A 28 -10.80 -17.68 -3.79
CA ALA A 28 -10.07 -18.46 -2.80
C ALA A 28 -9.93 -17.70 -1.48
N PHE A 29 -9.72 -16.37 -1.52
CA PHE A 29 -9.73 -15.53 -0.33
C PHE A 29 -11.08 -15.55 0.38
N TYR A 30 -12.19 -15.37 -0.34
CA TYR A 30 -13.52 -15.45 0.26
C TYR A 30 -13.84 -16.84 0.84
N ASN A 31 -13.34 -17.89 0.22
CA ASN A 31 -13.50 -19.25 0.76
C ASN A 31 -12.64 -19.48 2.00
N LEU A 32 -11.44 -18.88 2.08
CA LEU A 32 -10.61 -18.90 3.29
C LEU A 32 -11.34 -18.20 4.44
N GLU A 33 -11.91 -17.02 4.18
CA GLU A 33 -12.56 -16.17 5.19
C GLU A 33 -13.77 -16.84 5.86
N LYS A 34 -14.45 -17.76 5.17
CA LYS A 34 -15.59 -18.52 5.74
C LYS A 34 -15.21 -19.44 6.92
N GLY A 35 -13.94 -19.79 7.06
CA GLY A 35 -13.47 -20.71 8.12
C GLY A 35 -12.22 -20.25 8.85
N TYR A 36 -11.52 -19.24 8.34
CA TYR A 36 -10.27 -18.72 8.89
C TYR A 36 -10.26 -17.21 8.82
N LYS A 37 -9.88 -16.54 9.91
CA LYS A 37 -9.73 -15.09 9.94
C LYS A 37 -8.46 -14.69 9.14
N PRO A 38 -8.59 -13.97 8.02
CA PRO A 38 -7.42 -13.49 7.28
C PRO A 38 -6.58 -12.57 8.17
N THR A 39 -5.26 -12.62 8.02
CA THR A 39 -4.34 -11.79 8.79
C THR A 39 -3.82 -10.64 7.93
N MET A 40 -3.19 -9.63 8.55
CA MET A 40 -2.52 -8.55 7.82
C MET A 40 -1.53 -9.07 6.77
N SER A 41 -0.84 -10.18 7.06
CA SER A 41 0.08 -10.82 6.10
C SER A 41 -0.65 -11.31 4.84
N THR A 42 -1.87 -11.82 4.99
CA THR A 42 -2.72 -12.26 3.89
C THR A 42 -3.12 -11.09 2.99
N TYR A 43 -3.58 -9.98 3.59
CA TYR A 43 -3.92 -8.76 2.85
C TYR A 43 -2.72 -8.15 2.12
N VAL A 44 -1.58 -8.05 2.81
CA VAL A 44 -0.32 -7.57 2.21
C VAL A 44 0.05 -8.42 1.00
N THR A 45 -0.03 -9.75 1.11
CA THR A 45 0.32 -10.66 0.02
C THR A 45 -0.60 -10.47 -1.18
N LEU A 46 -1.91 -10.49 -0.96
CA LEU A 46 -2.89 -10.34 -2.03
C LEU A 46 -2.80 -8.98 -2.73
N ILE A 47 -2.76 -7.89 -1.97
CA ILE A 47 -2.70 -6.55 -2.55
C ILE A 47 -1.39 -6.36 -3.32
N SER A 48 -0.24 -6.79 -2.77
CA SER A 48 1.02 -6.74 -3.50
C SER A 48 0.95 -7.54 -4.79
N GLY A 49 0.44 -8.79 -4.74
CA GLY A 49 0.28 -9.62 -5.93
C GLY A 49 -0.57 -8.94 -7.00
N TYR A 50 -1.76 -8.45 -6.64
CA TYR A 50 -2.63 -7.75 -7.59
C TYR A 50 -1.98 -6.51 -8.18
N THR A 51 -1.25 -5.74 -7.36
CA THR A 51 -0.50 -4.56 -7.81
C THR A 51 0.63 -4.92 -8.78
N HIS A 52 1.27 -6.08 -8.62
CA HIS A 52 2.33 -6.55 -9.51
C HIS A 52 1.81 -7.07 -10.86
N CYS A 53 0.56 -7.50 -10.90
CA CYS A 53 -0.10 -8.02 -12.11
C CYS A 53 -1.07 -6.98 -12.73
N ASP A 54 -0.97 -5.72 -12.33
CA ASP A 54 -1.80 -4.60 -12.82
C ASP A 54 -3.31 -4.77 -12.63
N LEU A 55 -3.70 -5.61 -11.67
CA LEU A 55 -5.09 -5.92 -11.30
C LEU A 55 -5.55 -5.01 -10.16
N TYR A 56 -5.52 -3.71 -10.40
CA TYR A 56 -5.68 -2.72 -9.34
C TYR A 56 -7.06 -2.74 -8.69
N ALA A 57 -8.12 -3.02 -9.46
CA ALA A 57 -9.49 -3.04 -8.97
C ALA A 57 -9.68 -4.06 -7.83
N GLU A 58 -9.12 -5.27 -7.98
CA GLU A 58 -9.15 -6.32 -6.98
C GLU A 58 -8.34 -5.94 -5.73
N GLY A 59 -7.18 -5.31 -5.91
CA GLY A 59 -6.36 -4.78 -4.83
C GLY A 59 -7.10 -3.72 -4.00
N ILE A 60 -7.77 -2.78 -4.67
CA ILE A 60 -8.54 -1.69 -4.04
C ILE A 60 -9.73 -2.26 -3.28
N ALA A 61 -10.47 -3.21 -3.86
CA ALA A 61 -11.59 -3.86 -3.18
C ALA A 61 -11.17 -4.54 -1.86
N LEU A 62 -10.00 -5.18 -1.84
CA LEU A 62 -9.45 -5.76 -0.60
C LEU A 62 -8.99 -4.69 0.40
N TYR A 63 -8.35 -3.61 -0.08
CA TYR A 63 -7.96 -2.49 0.76
C TYR A 63 -9.18 -1.86 1.46
N GLU A 64 -10.23 -1.53 0.71
CA GLU A 64 -11.45 -0.91 1.27
C GLU A 64 -12.15 -1.83 2.27
N ARG A 65 -12.16 -3.14 2.00
CA ARG A 65 -12.75 -4.13 2.91
C ARG A 65 -12.01 -4.13 4.25
N LEU A 66 -10.68 -4.10 4.24
CA LEU A 66 -9.89 -4.00 5.47
C LEU A 66 -10.13 -2.66 6.16
N HIS A 67 -10.16 -1.55 5.41
CA HIS A 67 -10.34 -0.21 5.96
C HIS A 67 -11.71 0.00 6.63
N LYS A 68 -12.75 -0.71 6.17
CA LYS A 68 -14.08 -0.72 6.82
C LYS A 68 -14.04 -1.37 8.21
N ASP A 69 -13.10 -2.26 8.49
CA ASP A 69 -12.92 -2.85 9.81
C ASP A 69 -12.07 -1.93 10.72
N LYS A 70 -12.76 -1.03 11.42
CA LYS A 70 -12.14 -0.05 12.35
C LYS A 70 -11.44 -0.68 13.55
N THR A 71 -11.56 -2.00 13.76
CA THR A 71 -10.88 -2.70 14.87
C THR A 71 -9.43 -3.06 14.54
N ILE A 72 -9.04 -2.95 13.26
CA ILE A 72 -7.71 -3.31 12.78
C ILE A 72 -6.87 -2.05 12.63
N ILE A 73 -5.71 -2.02 13.29
CA ILE A 73 -4.69 -0.98 13.09
C ILE A 73 -3.66 -1.54 12.09
N PRO A 74 -3.55 -1.00 10.87
CA PRO A 74 -2.60 -1.51 9.90
C PRO A 74 -1.16 -1.21 10.32
N PRO A 75 -0.24 -2.18 10.22
CA PRO A 75 1.19 -1.95 10.43
C PRO A 75 1.77 -1.12 9.27
N ILE A 76 2.93 -0.48 9.48
CA ILE A 76 3.60 0.34 8.45
C ILE A 76 3.83 -0.39 7.11
N LYS A 77 4.07 -1.71 7.17
CA LYS A 77 4.21 -2.56 5.98
C LYS A 77 2.96 -2.57 5.11
N PHE A 78 1.77 -2.48 5.71
CA PHE A 78 0.52 -2.40 4.95
C PHE A 78 0.40 -1.08 4.21
N TYR A 79 0.78 0.04 4.84
CA TYR A 79 0.77 1.35 4.18
C TYR A 79 1.66 1.38 2.95
N GLY A 80 2.87 0.80 3.00
CA GLY A 80 3.72 0.71 1.80
C GLY A 80 3.05 -0.01 0.64
N VAL A 81 2.33 -1.10 0.91
CA VAL A 81 1.59 -1.85 -0.12
C VAL A 81 0.35 -1.09 -0.61
N ALA A 82 -0.38 -0.45 0.28
CA ALA A 82 -1.55 0.36 -0.07
C ALA A 82 -1.17 1.58 -0.91
N ILE A 83 -0.08 2.27 -0.56
CA ILE A 83 0.43 3.43 -1.31
C ILE A 83 0.86 3.01 -2.71
N ASN A 84 1.63 1.92 -2.82
CA ASN A 84 2.05 1.40 -4.14
C ASN A 84 0.84 1.04 -5.02
N LEU A 85 -0.21 0.41 -4.45
CA LEU A 85 -1.45 0.11 -5.14
C LEU A 85 -2.15 1.38 -5.67
N HIS A 86 -2.40 2.37 -4.82
CA HIS A 86 -3.12 3.59 -5.20
C HIS A 86 -2.31 4.42 -6.19
N TYR A 87 -0.99 4.50 -6.00
CA TYR A 87 -0.11 5.25 -6.89
C TYR A 87 -0.06 4.64 -8.30
N LYS A 88 0.09 3.31 -8.40
CA LYS A 88 0.12 2.61 -9.71
C LYS A 88 -1.23 2.56 -10.43
N SER A 89 -2.32 2.81 -9.72
CA SER A 89 -3.66 2.91 -10.29
C SER A 89 -4.07 4.34 -10.63
N ASP A 90 -3.09 5.24 -10.77
CA ASP A 90 -3.26 6.68 -11.03
C ASP A 90 -4.09 7.43 -9.98
N MET A 91 -4.30 6.84 -8.80
CA MET A 91 -4.97 7.47 -7.66
C MET A 91 -3.95 8.16 -6.74
N PHE A 92 -3.16 9.07 -7.30
CA PHE A 92 -2.07 9.75 -6.59
C PHE A 92 -2.56 10.49 -5.34
N ASP A 93 -3.66 11.22 -5.43
CA ASP A 93 -4.27 11.92 -4.28
C ASP A 93 -4.58 10.96 -3.12
N HIS A 94 -5.04 9.74 -3.41
CA HIS A 94 -5.31 8.74 -2.38
C HIS A 94 -4.01 8.21 -1.78
N ALA A 95 -2.98 7.96 -2.60
CA ALA A 95 -1.67 7.53 -2.13
C ALA A 95 -1.05 8.56 -1.16
N PHE A 96 -1.19 9.86 -1.42
CA PHE A 96 -0.71 10.92 -0.54
C PHE A 96 -1.58 11.13 0.69
N THR A 97 -2.90 11.08 0.54
CA THR A 97 -3.82 11.12 1.67
C THR A 97 -3.53 9.99 2.67
N LEU A 98 -3.11 8.82 2.19
CA LEU A 98 -2.70 7.72 3.08
C LEU A 98 -1.53 8.11 3.98
N ILE A 99 -0.54 8.82 3.44
CA ILE A 99 0.64 9.26 4.20
C ILE A 99 0.24 10.30 5.24
N GLU A 100 -0.58 11.27 4.85
CA GLU A 100 -1.06 12.33 5.74
C GLU A 100 -1.96 11.79 6.86
N THR A 101 -2.70 10.72 6.60
CA THR A 101 -3.64 10.11 7.56
C THR A 101 -3.03 8.98 8.40
N MET A 102 -1.75 8.65 8.19
CA MET A 102 -1.05 7.65 9.00
C MET A 102 -0.99 8.11 10.46
N ARG A 103 -1.40 7.21 11.37
CA ARG A 103 -1.24 7.40 12.82
C ARG A 103 0.17 7.11 13.33
N VAL A 104 1.06 6.71 12.42
CA VAL A 104 2.46 6.41 12.68
C VAL A 104 3.30 7.27 11.74
N GLU A 105 4.48 7.66 12.18
CA GLU A 105 5.44 8.40 11.36
C GLU A 105 5.75 7.60 10.09
N PRO A 106 5.62 8.20 8.89
CA PRO A 106 6.16 7.62 7.68
C PRO A 106 7.64 7.31 7.89
N ASN A 107 8.14 6.29 7.20
CA ASN A 107 9.54 5.94 7.26
C ASN A 107 10.01 5.52 5.87
N MET A 108 11.27 5.06 5.77
CA MET A 108 11.85 4.62 4.50
C MET A 108 10.98 3.58 3.75
N VAL A 109 10.17 2.75 4.42
CA VAL A 109 9.26 1.81 3.74
C VAL A 109 8.20 2.55 2.92
N VAL A 110 7.64 3.63 3.47
CA VAL A 110 6.61 4.46 2.82
C VAL A 110 7.23 5.25 1.66
N TRP A 111 8.34 5.93 1.90
CA TRP A 111 9.01 6.73 0.88
C TRP A 111 9.53 5.88 -0.28
N ASN A 112 10.11 4.70 0.01
CA ASN A 112 10.53 3.76 -1.02
C ASN A 112 9.34 3.22 -1.83
N ALA A 113 8.17 3.05 -1.22
CA ALA A 113 6.98 2.62 -1.94
C ALA A 113 6.53 3.66 -2.96
N ILE A 114 6.49 4.96 -2.60
CA ILE A 114 6.20 6.03 -3.56
C ILE A 114 7.28 6.06 -4.63
N LEU A 115 8.56 6.15 -4.24
CA LEU A 115 9.67 6.25 -5.18
C LEU A 115 9.64 5.12 -6.22
N SER A 116 9.46 3.88 -5.76
CA SER A 116 9.35 2.72 -6.64
C SER A 116 8.13 2.79 -7.56
N ALA A 117 7.00 3.26 -7.05
CA ALA A 117 5.77 3.40 -7.85
C ALA A 117 5.94 4.52 -8.90
N SER A 118 6.43 5.69 -8.50
CA SER A 118 6.71 6.85 -9.34
C SER A 118 7.66 6.53 -10.49
N ILE A 119 8.76 5.83 -10.21
CA ILE A 119 9.68 5.36 -11.24
C ILE A 119 8.97 4.41 -12.21
N SER A 120 8.14 3.49 -11.70
CA SER A 120 7.47 2.51 -12.55
C SER A 120 6.38 3.09 -13.46
N VAL A 121 5.74 4.19 -13.06
CA VAL A 121 4.74 4.91 -13.89
C VAL A 121 5.37 6.04 -14.72
N GLY A 122 6.68 6.30 -14.59
CA GLY A 122 7.39 7.33 -15.34
C GLY A 122 7.25 8.77 -14.81
N GLN A 123 6.76 8.94 -13.57
CA GLN A 123 6.67 10.25 -12.92
C GLN A 123 7.97 10.57 -12.18
N HIS A 124 8.93 11.15 -12.89
CA HIS A 124 10.25 11.44 -12.32
C HIS A 124 10.30 12.73 -11.49
N ASP A 125 9.40 13.67 -11.73
CA ASP A 125 9.41 14.98 -11.06
C ASP A 125 9.20 14.87 -9.54
N ILE A 126 8.49 13.82 -9.12
CA ILE A 126 8.16 13.58 -7.72
C ILE A 126 9.33 12.96 -6.93
N VAL A 127 10.36 12.45 -7.62
CA VAL A 127 11.52 11.79 -7.01
C VAL A 127 12.27 12.76 -6.11
N GLU A 128 12.47 13.99 -6.55
CA GLU A 128 13.14 15.02 -5.74
C GLU A 128 12.36 15.35 -4.46
N VAL A 129 11.04 15.44 -4.58
CA VAL A 129 10.14 15.71 -3.44
C VAL A 129 10.17 14.56 -2.43
N VAL A 130 10.13 13.31 -2.90
CA VAL A 130 10.23 12.12 -2.04
C VAL A 130 11.58 12.05 -1.33
N ILE A 131 12.68 12.33 -2.06
CA ILE A 131 14.04 12.35 -1.48
C ILE A 131 14.13 13.42 -0.39
N LYS A 132 13.69 14.65 -0.66
CA LYS A 132 13.72 15.74 0.32
C LYS A 132 12.97 15.38 1.60
N ASN A 133 11.73 14.89 1.48
CA ASN A 133 10.92 14.50 2.65
C ASN A 133 11.54 13.32 3.42
N SER A 134 12.07 12.32 2.72
CA SER A 134 12.76 11.18 3.37
C SER A 134 14.02 11.59 4.14
N LEU A 135 14.72 12.65 3.68
CA LEU A 135 15.93 13.18 4.33
C LEU A 135 15.59 14.12 5.50
N GLU A 136 14.48 14.86 5.41
CA GLU A 136 13.99 15.69 6.53
C GLU A 136 13.59 14.83 7.74
N GLU A 137 13.08 13.61 7.55
CA GLU A 137 12.80 12.64 8.63
C GLU A 137 14.07 12.08 9.30
N VAL A 138 15.19 12.00 8.58
CA VAL A 138 16.48 11.56 9.15
C VAL A 138 17.08 12.63 10.08
N ASN A 139 16.43 13.80 10.22
CA ASN A 139 16.84 14.85 11.14
C ASN A 139 16.11 14.72 12.50
N PRO A 140 16.76 14.18 13.56
CA PRO A 140 16.11 13.81 14.82
C PRO A 140 15.61 14.99 15.70
N ARG A 141 15.51 16.21 15.15
CA ARG A 141 15.19 17.45 15.91
C ARG A 141 13.79 18.02 15.68
N LYS A 142 12.94 17.46 14.83
CA LYS A 142 11.55 17.93 14.69
C LYS A 142 10.56 16.92 15.25
N ARG A 143 10.18 17.13 16.51
CA ARG A 143 8.90 16.68 17.07
C ARG A 143 7.88 17.78 16.68
N PHE A 144 6.67 17.38 16.30
CA PHE A 144 5.47 18.20 16.01
C PHE A 144 5.18 18.55 14.53
N GLY A 145 4.08 17.96 14.02
CA GLY A 145 3.15 18.64 13.09
C GLY A 145 3.01 18.07 11.67
N TYR A 146 2.49 16.86 11.50
CA TYR A 146 2.03 16.31 10.20
C TYR A 146 0.75 17.02 9.72
N GLY A 147 0.83 18.32 9.47
CA GLY A 147 -0.31 19.17 9.12
C GLY A 147 0.04 20.34 8.19
N GLN A 148 1.16 20.27 7.46
CA GLN A 148 1.37 21.14 6.31
C GLN A 148 1.36 20.26 5.06
N ASP A 149 0.45 20.63 4.15
CA ASP A 149 0.05 19.94 2.92
C ASP A 149 1.24 19.35 2.15
N VAL A 150 1.53 18.07 2.38
CA VAL A 150 2.43 17.30 1.51
C VAL A 150 1.81 17.27 0.10
N SER A 151 0.47 17.21 0.03
CA SER A 151 -0.32 17.38 -1.20
C SER A 151 -0.01 18.65 -2.02
N LYS A 152 0.27 19.81 -1.40
CA LYS A 152 0.56 21.07 -2.11
C LYS A 152 1.96 21.09 -2.69
N ILE A 153 2.94 20.59 -1.94
CA ILE A 153 4.33 20.49 -2.40
C ILE A 153 4.44 19.51 -3.59
N LEU A 154 3.61 18.47 -3.61
CA LEU A 154 3.59 17.45 -4.68
C LEU A 154 2.81 17.87 -5.92
N ARG A 155 1.91 18.85 -5.82
CA ARG A 155 1.18 19.42 -6.97
C ARG A 155 2.01 20.43 -7.77
N GLY A 156 3.24 20.74 -7.34
CA GLY A 156 4.08 21.75 -7.98
C GLY A 156 3.61 23.18 -7.72
N ASP A 157 2.73 23.39 -6.74
CA ASP A 157 2.29 24.72 -6.33
C ASP A 157 3.36 25.35 -5.42
N GLU A 158 4.52 25.67 -6.00
CA GLU A 158 5.35 26.76 -5.48
C GLU A 158 4.68 28.09 -5.83
N GLU A 159 3.74 28.53 -5.01
CA GLU A 159 3.44 29.97 -4.89
C GLU A 159 3.56 30.44 -3.44
N LEU A 160 4.76 31.00 -3.19
CA LEU A 160 5.23 31.99 -2.20
C LEU A 160 5.29 31.62 -0.71
#